data_AF-A0A0A1UUT9-F1
#
_entry.id   AF-A0A0A1UUT9-F1
#
_cell.length_a   1.000
_cell.length_b   1.000
_cell.length_c   1.000
_cell.angle_alpha   90.00
_cell.angle_beta   90.00
_cell.angle_gamma   90.00
#
_symmetry.space_group_name_H-M   'P 1'
#
loop_
_entity.id
_entity.type
_entity.pdbx_description
1 polymer ?
#
loop_
_entity_poly.entity_id
_entity_poly.type
_entity_poly.pdbx_seq_one_letter_code
_entity_poly.pdbx_strand_id
1 'polypeptide(L)'
;MPAEARAGRRDEDRLFRHSRGYIWSKRSRNTKSWVWEYGFDIEKDLERRWVCRLCIQRNKPKPGNVIAMGTQNAERHLWEQHKVQDPSGKRSAPVSRKKSMTGYQTITKAFNLDLTAPREQAIANHLIKSFDRNVFQRLVVEWIVESNLSFREPENKRLGTIFEYLNPLVASTDAHVGHDTIRKRAVAEFEKHKGKVTEVLRNAPGLVHVSFDGWRSRDKHALYGVACFFRGEDGQARKLILGVPELTVRHFGANIGHEIIEILESYEIPDEKLAWNAGRCFGHVINLVVKAILFGKDIDAFEGRLGRGDISATTEHELWRKKGPVGKLHNLVVAIHRSDVLTTLLRSIQQLEFDASE
;
A
#
# COMPACT_ATOMS: atom_id res chain seq x y z
N MET A 1 12.62 35.18 40.70
CA MET A 1 12.14 34.75 39.36
C MET A 1 10.63 34.86 39.34
N PRO A 2 10.05 35.86 38.64
CA PRO A 2 8.62 36.15 38.69
C PRO A 2 7.80 34.97 38.14
N ALA A 3 6.61 34.74 38.71
CA ALA A 3 5.76 33.57 38.46
C ALA A 3 5.40 33.36 36.98
N GLU A 4 5.33 34.44 36.20
CA GLU A 4 5.07 34.44 34.76
C GLU A 4 6.17 33.74 33.96
N ALA A 5 7.45 33.94 34.34
CA ALA A 5 8.58 33.28 33.68
C ALA A 5 8.63 31.76 33.95
N ARG A 6 8.00 31.29 35.04
CA ARG A 6 7.84 29.86 35.37
C ARG A 6 6.63 29.24 34.66
N ALA A 7 5.59 30.02 34.38
CA ALA A 7 4.44 29.55 33.60
C ALA A 7 4.82 29.38 32.12
N GLY A 8 5.55 30.34 31.54
CA GLY A 8 6.05 30.27 30.17
C GLY A 8 6.84 28.99 29.87
N ARG A 9 7.88 28.68 30.66
CA ARG A 9 8.70 27.46 30.45
C ARG A 9 7.89 26.16 30.52
N ARG A 10 6.90 26.07 31.40
CA ARG A 10 6.05 24.87 31.53
C ARG A 10 5.15 24.65 30.31
N ASP A 11 4.66 25.73 29.70
CA ASP A 11 3.88 25.64 28.47
C ASP A 11 4.75 25.24 27.27
N GLU A 12 5.99 25.73 27.21
CA GLU A 12 6.97 25.34 26.18
C GLU A 12 7.35 23.86 26.27
N ASP A 13 7.65 23.36 27.47
CA ASP A 13 7.95 21.95 27.71
C ASP A 13 6.79 21.04 27.27
N ARG A 14 5.56 21.46 27.54
CA ARG A 14 4.35 20.73 27.11
C ARG A 14 4.16 20.79 25.60
N LEU A 15 4.37 21.94 24.99
CA LEU A 15 4.27 22.12 23.55
C LEU A 15 5.21 21.16 22.80
N PHE A 16 6.50 21.16 23.13
CA PHE A 16 7.48 20.33 22.44
C PHE A 16 7.41 18.84 22.82
N ARG A 17 6.77 18.50 23.94
CA ARG A 17 6.40 17.11 24.23
C ARG A 17 5.36 16.56 23.24
N HIS A 18 4.38 17.38 22.87
CA HIS A 18 3.36 17.03 21.87
C HIS A 18 3.85 17.18 20.42
N SER A 19 4.77 18.09 20.17
CA SER A 19 5.29 18.43 18.84
C SER A 19 6.80 18.17 18.75
N ARG A 20 7.21 16.90 18.93
CA ARG A 20 8.63 16.52 18.93
C ARG A 20 9.29 16.83 17.59
N GLY A 21 10.47 17.45 17.64
CA GLY A 21 11.26 17.80 16.45
C GLY A 21 10.78 19.06 15.71
N TYR A 22 9.79 19.77 16.23
CA TYR A 22 9.46 21.11 15.77
C TYR A 22 10.26 22.15 16.56
N ILE A 23 10.54 23.29 15.92
CA ILE A 23 11.17 24.46 16.53
C ILE A 23 10.23 25.67 16.42
N TRP A 24 10.54 26.76 17.09
CA TRP A 24 9.83 28.03 16.91
C TRP A 24 9.94 28.52 15.47
N SER A 25 8.83 28.98 14.88
CA SER A 25 8.88 29.46 13.51
C SER A 25 9.69 30.75 13.39
N LYS A 26 10.57 30.81 12.38
CA LYS A 26 11.32 32.02 12.00
C LYS A 26 10.40 33.19 11.63
N ARG A 27 9.12 32.93 11.32
CA ARG A 27 8.11 33.93 10.95
C ARG A 27 7.18 34.35 12.10
N SER A 28 7.40 33.83 13.32
CA SER A 28 6.52 34.08 14.48
C SER A 28 6.31 35.57 14.78
N ARG A 29 7.27 36.46 14.46
CA ARG A 29 7.15 37.91 14.67
C ARG A 29 6.35 38.66 13.59
N ASN A 30 5.88 38.00 12.54
CA ASN A 30 5.27 38.65 11.36
C ASN A 30 3.84 38.18 11.06
N THR A 31 3.14 37.60 12.05
CA THR A 31 1.76 37.13 11.91
C THR A 31 0.74 38.20 12.28
N LYS A 32 -0.08 38.65 11.31
CA LYS A 32 -1.05 39.74 11.49
C LYS A 32 -2.46 39.32 11.94
N SER A 33 -2.73 38.02 12.10
CA SER A 33 -4.09 37.54 12.42
C SER A 33 -4.28 37.25 13.91
N TRP A 34 -5.45 37.58 14.45
CA TRP A 34 -5.80 37.45 15.87
C TRP A 34 -5.66 36.01 16.41
N VAL A 35 -5.80 34.98 15.56
CA VAL A 35 -5.65 33.58 15.99
C VAL A 35 -4.26 33.28 16.58
N TRP A 36 -3.24 34.04 16.19
CA TRP A 36 -1.87 33.86 16.66
C TRP A 36 -1.66 34.37 18.09
N GLU A 37 -2.60 35.15 18.66
CA GLU A 37 -2.62 35.44 20.10
C GLU A 37 -2.90 34.18 20.93
N TYR A 38 -3.67 33.26 20.35
CA TYR A 38 -4.14 32.03 21.01
C TYR A 38 -3.41 30.76 20.56
N GLY A 39 -2.33 30.88 19.78
CA GLY A 39 -1.56 29.70 19.38
C GLY A 39 -0.08 29.94 19.17
N PHE A 40 0.67 28.87 19.40
CA PHE A 40 2.09 28.80 19.19
C PHE A 40 2.40 28.54 17.72
N ASP A 41 3.40 29.24 17.20
CA ASP A 41 3.87 29.13 15.83
C ASP A 41 5.13 28.28 15.77
N ILE A 42 4.99 27.06 15.25
CA ILE A 42 6.09 26.09 15.19
C ILE A 42 6.33 25.64 13.75
N GLU A 43 7.57 25.31 13.43
CA GLU A 43 7.96 24.81 12.11
C GLU A 43 8.88 23.60 12.22
N LYS A 44 8.78 22.72 11.23
CA LYS A 44 9.70 21.61 10.98
C LYS A 44 9.88 21.48 9.47
N ASP A 45 11.11 21.60 9.00
CA ASP A 45 11.46 21.59 7.58
C ASP A 45 10.66 22.64 6.79
N LEU A 46 9.75 22.21 5.91
CA LEU A 46 8.85 23.07 5.12
C LEU A 46 7.44 23.19 5.71
N GLU A 47 7.16 22.52 6.83
CA GLU A 47 5.83 22.45 7.43
C GLU A 47 5.71 23.40 8.64
N ARG A 48 4.81 24.38 8.53
CA ARG A 48 4.49 25.33 9.60
C ARG A 48 3.12 25.03 10.20
N ARG A 49 3.02 25.07 11.53
CA ARG A 49 1.80 24.70 12.27
C ARG A 49 1.45 25.72 13.33
N TRP A 50 0.15 25.88 13.52
CA TRP A 50 -0.46 26.60 14.63
C TRP A 50 -0.88 25.58 15.70
N VAL A 51 -0.41 25.74 16.93
CA VAL A 51 -0.79 24.88 18.07
C VAL A 51 -1.53 25.70 19.12
N CYS A 52 -2.72 25.27 19.53
CA CYS A 52 -3.56 26.02 20.45
C CYS A 52 -2.92 26.15 21.84
N ARG A 53 -2.67 27.39 22.27
CA ARG A 53 -2.09 27.74 23.57
C ARG A 53 -3.00 27.32 24.73
N LEU A 54 -4.31 27.53 24.59
CA LEU A 54 -5.29 27.17 25.62
C LEU A 54 -5.36 25.66 25.85
N CYS A 55 -5.16 24.85 24.81
CA CYS A 55 -5.07 23.40 24.94
C CYS A 55 -3.81 22.95 25.71
N ILE A 56 -2.67 23.59 25.44
CA ILE A 56 -1.39 23.31 26.11
C ILE A 56 -1.44 23.70 27.59
N GLN A 57 -2.03 24.86 27.90
CA GLN A 57 -2.23 25.32 29.28
C GLN A 57 -3.12 24.37 30.07
N ARG A 58 -4.19 23.86 29.45
CA ARG A 58 -5.11 22.86 30.04
C ARG A 58 -4.56 21.43 30.02
N ASN A 59 -3.33 21.21 29.53
CA ASN A 59 -2.69 19.89 29.41
C ASN A 59 -3.57 18.86 28.70
N LYS A 60 -4.28 19.26 27.63
CA LYS A 60 -5.11 18.33 26.86
C LYS A 60 -4.24 17.26 26.19
N PRO A 61 -4.66 15.97 26.20
CA PRO A 61 -3.87 14.88 25.61
C PRO A 61 -3.66 15.05 24.09
N LYS A 62 -4.62 15.70 23.42
CA LYS A 62 -4.55 16.06 21.99
C LYS A 62 -4.83 17.55 21.84
N PRO A 63 -3.80 18.42 21.94
CA PRO A 63 -3.99 19.84 21.73
C PRO A 63 -4.35 20.13 20.27
N GLY A 64 -5.16 21.16 20.04
CA GLY A 64 -5.48 21.60 18.67
C GLY A 64 -4.20 21.96 17.93
N ASN A 65 -3.95 21.28 16.82
CA ASN A 65 -2.77 21.49 15.98
C ASN A 65 -3.23 21.46 14.52
N VAL A 66 -3.00 22.55 13.78
CA VAL A 66 -3.39 22.69 12.37
C VAL A 66 -2.25 23.24 11.54
N ILE A 67 -2.18 22.85 10.27
CA ILE A 67 -1.23 23.40 9.31
C ILE A 67 -1.54 24.90 9.13
N ALA A 68 -0.51 25.74 9.16
CA ALA A 68 -0.59 27.19 9.07
C ALA A 68 -0.82 27.71 7.63
N MET A 69 -1.66 27.00 6.85
CA MET A 69 -2.17 27.44 5.55
C MET A 69 -3.56 28.04 5.75
N GLY A 70 -3.60 29.35 5.99
CA GLY A 70 -4.82 30.09 6.34
C GLY A 70 -5.20 30.00 7.83
N THR A 71 -6.18 30.81 8.25
CA THR A 71 -6.55 30.98 9.66
C THR A 71 -7.85 30.28 10.05
N GLN A 72 -8.66 29.86 9.07
CA GLN A 72 -10.00 29.29 9.26
C GLN A 72 -10.03 28.05 10.18
N ASN A 73 -9.04 27.16 10.04
CA ASN A 73 -8.98 25.94 10.86
C ASN A 73 -8.66 26.25 12.33
N ALA A 74 -7.81 27.27 12.58
CA ALA A 74 -7.51 27.75 13.92
C ALA A 74 -8.70 28.48 14.53
N GLU A 75 -9.36 29.36 13.76
CA GLU A 75 -10.60 30.08 14.17
C GLU A 75 -11.69 29.09 14.58
N ARG A 76 -11.90 28.02 13.80
CA ARG A 76 -12.87 26.97 14.12
C ARG A 76 -12.52 26.23 15.42
N HIS A 77 -11.25 25.85 15.60
CA HIS A 77 -10.83 25.17 16.83
C HIS A 77 -11.08 26.04 18.07
N LEU A 78 -10.72 27.32 18.00
CA LEU A 78 -10.94 28.30 19.08
C LEU A 78 -12.42 28.44 19.42
N TRP A 79 -13.30 28.50 18.42
CA TRP A 79 -14.75 28.56 18.65
C TRP A 79 -15.31 27.26 19.24
N GLU A 80 -15.00 26.11 18.65
CA GLU A 80 -15.62 24.84 19.05
C GLU A 80 -15.16 24.38 20.43
N GLN A 81 -13.86 24.48 20.72
CA GLN A 81 -13.25 23.93 21.93
C GLN A 81 -13.08 24.94 23.06
N HIS A 82 -13.01 26.24 22.73
CA HIS A 82 -12.72 27.30 23.69
C HIS A 82 -13.76 28.43 23.69
N LYS A 83 -14.74 28.41 22.78
CA LYS A 83 -15.75 29.46 22.62
C LYS A 83 -15.14 30.87 22.44
N VAL A 84 -13.95 30.94 21.85
CA VAL A 84 -13.25 32.19 21.53
C VAL A 84 -13.59 32.59 20.09
N GLN A 85 -13.99 33.86 19.90
CA GLN A 85 -14.35 34.45 18.61
C GLN A 85 -13.42 35.64 18.29
N ASP A 86 -13.38 36.02 17.01
CA ASP A 86 -12.68 37.20 16.51
C ASP A 86 -13.09 38.47 17.29
N PRO A 87 -12.15 39.14 17.99
CA PRO A 87 -12.42 40.35 18.77
C PRO A 87 -12.91 41.54 17.94
N SER A 88 -12.64 41.54 16.63
CA SER A 88 -13.02 42.64 15.74
C SER A 88 -14.50 42.63 15.35
N GLY A 89 -15.24 41.56 15.65
CA GLY A 89 -16.66 41.41 15.33
C GLY A 89 -16.98 41.31 13.83
N LYS A 90 -16.00 41.43 12.93
CA LYS A 90 -16.19 41.40 11.47
C LYS A 90 -16.52 40.02 10.92
N ARG A 91 -16.26 38.95 11.69
CA ARG A 91 -16.53 37.57 11.30
C ARG A 91 -17.54 36.94 12.27
N SER A 92 -18.64 36.46 11.72
CA SER A 92 -19.62 35.65 12.43
C SER A 92 -18.98 34.34 12.91
N ALA A 93 -19.51 33.79 14.01
CA ALA A 93 -19.02 32.53 14.57
C ALA A 93 -18.97 31.45 13.48
N PRO A 94 -17.86 30.68 13.35
CA PRO A 94 -17.77 29.65 12.35
C PRO A 94 -18.90 28.65 12.58
N VAL A 95 -19.79 28.55 11.59
CA VAL A 95 -20.88 27.57 11.60
C VAL A 95 -20.21 26.21 11.72
N SER A 96 -20.44 25.51 12.83
CA SER A 96 -20.00 24.14 12.95
C SER A 96 -20.57 23.43 11.73
N ARG A 97 -19.71 22.83 10.90
CA ARG A 97 -20.21 21.94 9.86
C ARG A 97 -20.95 20.85 10.61
N LYS A 98 -22.27 20.98 10.76
CA LYS A 98 -23.14 19.82 10.70
C LYS A 98 -22.64 19.11 9.45
N LYS A 99 -22.06 17.92 9.61
CA LYS A 99 -21.78 17.07 8.46
C LYS A 99 -23.07 17.10 7.67
N SER A 100 -23.03 17.75 6.52
CA SER A 100 -24.12 17.70 5.58
C SER A 100 -24.22 16.23 5.23
N MET A 101 -25.22 15.52 5.77
CA MET A 101 -25.62 14.22 5.26
C MET A 101 -26.31 14.43 3.90
N THR A 102 -25.67 15.15 3.00
CA THR A 102 -26.04 15.18 1.60
C THR A 102 -25.60 13.84 1.03
N GLY A 103 -26.53 12.87 1.01
CA GLY A 103 -26.40 11.63 0.25
C GLY A 103 -27.01 10.40 0.93
N TYR A 104 -26.91 10.27 2.26
CA TYR A 104 -27.23 8.99 2.91
C TYR A 104 -28.58 9.04 3.63
N GLN A 105 -29.54 8.25 3.14
CA GLN A 105 -30.80 8.01 3.81
C GLN A 105 -30.51 7.25 5.12
N THR A 106 -31.07 7.71 6.24
CA THR A 106 -31.06 6.95 7.49
C THR A 106 -31.87 5.66 7.29
N ILE A 107 -31.58 4.57 8.01
CA ILE A 107 -32.33 3.29 7.93
C ILE A 107 -33.84 3.52 8.02
N THR A 108 -34.25 4.43 8.89
CA THR A 108 -35.63 4.84 9.06
C THR A 108 -36.25 5.43 7.81
N LYS A 109 -35.48 6.17 7.00
CA LYS A 109 -35.93 6.66 5.69
C LYS A 109 -35.84 5.62 4.60
N ALA A 110 -34.82 4.75 4.62
CA ALA A 110 -34.65 3.70 3.62
C ALA A 110 -35.75 2.63 3.70
N PHE A 111 -36.22 2.33 4.92
CA PHE A 111 -37.27 1.34 5.19
C PHE A 111 -38.62 1.97 5.60
N ASN A 112 -38.77 3.29 5.53
CA ASN A 112 -39.96 4.03 5.97
C ASN A 112 -40.46 3.64 7.37
N LEU A 113 -39.54 3.50 8.33
CA LEU A 113 -39.85 3.13 9.72
C LEU A 113 -40.15 4.36 10.58
N ASP A 114 -41.27 4.32 11.28
CA ASP A 114 -41.67 5.28 12.30
C ASP A 114 -41.02 4.94 13.65
N LEU A 115 -40.13 5.80 14.10
CA LEU A 115 -39.44 5.64 15.38
C LEU A 115 -40.33 5.89 16.60
N THR A 116 -41.52 6.48 16.42
CA THR A 116 -42.48 6.71 17.50
C THR A 116 -43.29 5.44 17.82
N ALA A 117 -43.37 4.50 16.88
CA ALA A 117 -43.97 3.20 17.07
C ALA A 117 -42.97 2.21 17.70
N PRO A 118 -43.23 1.65 18.90
CA PRO A 118 -42.26 0.77 19.60
C PRO A 118 -41.82 -0.45 18.78
N ARG A 119 -42.72 -1.00 17.96
CA ARG A 119 -42.45 -2.16 17.09
C ARG A 119 -41.47 -1.81 15.97
N GLU A 120 -41.67 -0.67 15.29
CA GLU A 120 -40.82 -0.23 14.19
C GLU A 120 -39.47 0.29 14.69
N GLN A 121 -39.44 0.90 15.88
CA GLN A 121 -38.21 1.20 16.58
C GLN A 121 -37.40 -0.07 16.91
N ALA A 122 -38.05 -1.14 17.35
CA ALA A 122 -37.39 -2.43 17.57
C ALA A 122 -36.82 -3.02 16.27
N ILE A 123 -37.54 -2.90 15.15
CA ILE A 123 -37.07 -3.32 13.81
C ILE A 123 -35.85 -2.49 13.38
N ALA A 124 -35.90 -1.17 13.52
CA ALA A 124 -34.76 -0.30 13.20
C ALA A 124 -33.52 -0.65 14.02
N ASN A 125 -33.69 -0.88 15.33
CA ASN A 125 -32.60 -1.28 16.22
C ASN A 125 -32.02 -2.65 15.83
N HIS A 126 -32.87 -3.60 15.43
CA HIS A 126 -32.42 -4.90 14.94
C HIS A 126 -31.61 -4.77 13.64
N LEU A 127 -32.08 -3.96 12.67
CA LEU A 127 -31.38 -3.72 11.42
C LEU A 127 -30.01 -3.06 11.65
N ILE A 128 -29.91 -2.09 12.55
CA ILE A 128 -28.63 -1.48 12.96
C ILE A 128 -27.67 -2.55 13.52
N LYS A 129 -28.18 -3.44 14.39
CA LYS A 129 -27.37 -4.52 14.97
C LYS A 129 -26.94 -5.58 13.94
N SER A 130 -27.72 -5.77 12.88
CA SER A 130 -27.49 -6.82 11.89
C SER A 130 -26.33 -6.55 10.93
N PHE A 131 -25.92 -5.29 10.78
CA PHE A 131 -24.81 -4.91 9.89
C PHE A 131 -23.61 -4.43 10.70
N ASP A 132 -22.51 -5.16 10.58
CA ASP A 132 -21.22 -4.73 11.12
C ASP A 132 -20.32 -4.24 9.97
N ARG A 133 -20.01 -2.94 10.01
CA ARG A 133 -19.10 -2.29 9.06
C ARG A 133 -17.75 -2.99 8.97
N ASN A 134 -17.15 -3.40 10.09
CA ASN A 134 -15.84 -4.03 10.08
C ASN A 134 -15.88 -5.41 9.45
N VAL A 135 -16.96 -6.17 9.69
CA VAL A 135 -17.17 -7.47 9.05
C VAL A 135 -17.33 -7.30 7.54
N PHE A 136 -18.17 -6.36 7.11
CA PHE A 136 -18.33 -6.05 5.68
C PHE A 136 -17.00 -5.67 5.02
N GLN A 137 -16.25 -4.74 5.63
CA GLN A 137 -14.97 -4.31 5.09
C GLN A 137 -13.93 -5.44 5.05
N ARG A 138 -13.95 -6.34 6.03
CA ARG A 138 -13.07 -7.52 6.04
C ARG A 138 -13.40 -8.45 4.87
N LEU A 139 -14.67 -8.78 4.65
CA LEU A 139 -15.10 -9.65 3.55
C LEU A 139 -14.70 -9.09 2.19
N VAL A 140 -14.79 -7.77 2.00
CA VAL A 140 -14.33 -7.14 0.75
C VAL A 140 -12.82 -7.26 0.59
N VAL A 141 -12.04 -7.06 1.66
CA VAL A 141 -10.58 -7.22 1.60
C VAL A 141 -10.19 -8.67 1.31
N GLU A 142 -10.83 -9.64 1.97
CA GLU A 142 -10.62 -11.07 1.74
C GLU A 142 -10.89 -11.43 0.28
N TRP A 143 -12.03 -11.00 -0.27
CA TRP A 143 -12.36 -11.20 -1.68
C TRP A 143 -11.29 -10.65 -2.63
N ILE A 144 -10.83 -9.42 -2.40
CA ILE A 144 -9.81 -8.79 -3.25
C ILE A 144 -8.48 -9.55 -3.18
N VAL A 145 -8.06 -9.98 -1.99
CA VAL A 145 -6.80 -10.69 -1.78
C VAL A 145 -6.86 -12.11 -2.37
N GLU A 146 -7.92 -12.87 -2.08
CA GLU A 146 -8.09 -14.25 -2.54
C GLU A 146 -8.25 -14.35 -4.06
N SER A 147 -8.96 -13.39 -4.67
CA SER A 147 -9.20 -13.36 -6.11
C SER A 147 -8.11 -12.62 -6.89
N ASN A 148 -7.07 -12.12 -6.21
CA ASN A 148 -5.98 -11.31 -6.80
C ASN A 148 -6.51 -10.17 -7.69
N LEU A 149 -7.46 -9.39 -7.16
CA LEU A 149 -8.11 -8.30 -7.88
C LEU A 149 -7.41 -6.96 -7.65
N SER A 150 -7.69 -6.00 -8.53
CA SER A 150 -7.25 -4.62 -8.35
C SER A 150 -7.81 -4.04 -7.05
N PHE A 151 -6.98 -3.33 -6.28
CA PHE A 151 -7.45 -2.64 -5.07
C PHE A 151 -8.45 -1.51 -5.37
N ARG A 152 -8.58 -1.10 -6.63
CA ARG A 152 -9.57 -0.11 -7.05
C ARG A 152 -10.94 -0.72 -7.35
N GLU A 153 -11.05 -2.04 -7.41
CA GLU A 153 -12.31 -2.71 -7.77
C GLU A 153 -13.47 -2.31 -6.85
N PRO A 154 -13.30 -2.19 -5.52
CA PRO A 154 -14.38 -1.75 -4.63
C PRO A 154 -14.79 -0.29 -4.79
N GLU A 155 -13.99 0.53 -5.50
CA GLU A 155 -14.33 1.92 -5.85
C GLU A 155 -15.21 2.00 -7.10
N ASN A 156 -15.48 0.87 -7.76
CA ASN A 156 -16.37 0.81 -8.90
C ASN A 156 -17.78 1.26 -8.49
N LYS A 157 -18.26 2.35 -9.10
CA LYS A 157 -19.56 2.95 -8.78
C LYS A 157 -20.72 1.96 -8.93
N ARG A 158 -20.68 1.07 -9.94
CA ARG A 158 -21.74 0.08 -10.16
C ARG A 158 -21.78 -0.95 -9.02
N LEU A 159 -20.61 -1.42 -8.59
CA LEU A 159 -20.50 -2.32 -7.45
C LEU A 159 -20.97 -1.64 -6.15
N GLY A 160 -20.57 -0.38 -5.95
CA GLY A 160 -21.07 0.43 -4.84
C GLY A 160 -22.59 0.52 -4.83
N THR A 161 -23.23 0.78 -5.98
CA THR A 161 -24.70 0.78 -6.10
C THR A 161 -25.32 -0.57 -5.77
N ILE A 162 -24.70 -1.69 -6.18
CA ILE A 162 -25.18 -3.03 -5.83
C ILE A 162 -25.12 -3.26 -4.31
N PHE A 163 -24.02 -2.87 -3.66
CA PHE A 163 -23.90 -2.99 -2.20
C PHE A 163 -24.93 -2.15 -1.46
N GLU A 164 -25.18 -0.92 -1.92
CA GLU A 164 -26.19 -0.04 -1.34
C GLU A 164 -27.62 -0.55 -1.56
N TYR A 165 -27.89 -1.15 -2.71
CA TYR A 165 -29.17 -1.80 -3.00
C TYR A 165 -29.42 -3.00 -2.08
N LEU A 166 -28.40 -3.85 -1.88
CA LEU A 166 -28.49 -5.01 -1.00
C LEU A 166 -28.60 -4.61 0.47
N ASN A 167 -27.90 -3.56 0.88
CA ASN A 167 -28.00 -3.02 2.23
C ASN A 167 -27.70 -1.51 2.28
N PRO A 168 -28.72 -0.65 2.53
CA PRO A 168 -28.53 0.80 2.68
C PRO A 168 -27.56 1.20 3.80
N LEU A 169 -27.25 0.29 4.73
CA LEU A 169 -26.26 0.50 5.78
C LEU A 169 -24.84 0.69 5.28
N VAL A 170 -24.51 0.16 4.10
CA VAL A 170 -23.17 0.32 3.52
C VAL A 170 -22.86 1.80 3.31
N ALA A 171 -23.82 2.52 2.73
CA ALA A 171 -23.74 3.95 2.46
C ALA A 171 -23.78 4.77 3.76
N SER A 172 -24.80 4.54 4.59
CA SER A 172 -25.04 5.35 5.80
C SER A 172 -23.97 5.20 6.88
N THR A 173 -23.25 4.07 6.93
CA THR A 173 -22.15 3.83 7.88
C THR A 173 -20.77 4.10 7.29
N ASP A 174 -20.68 4.59 6.04
CA ASP A 174 -19.40 4.80 5.34
C ASP A 174 -18.55 3.51 5.32
N ALA A 175 -19.21 2.41 4.94
CA ALA A 175 -18.62 1.07 4.91
C ALA A 175 -17.89 0.77 3.60
N HIS A 176 -18.10 1.55 2.54
CA HIS A 176 -17.30 1.47 1.31
C HIS A 176 -15.80 1.54 1.62
N VAL A 177 -15.00 0.79 0.86
CA VAL A 177 -13.55 0.71 1.03
C VAL A 177 -12.85 1.25 -0.19
N GLY A 178 -11.95 2.20 0.03
CA GLY A 178 -11.01 2.65 -1.00
C GLY A 178 -9.76 1.78 -1.06
N HIS A 179 -9.01 1.92 -2.15
CA HIS A 179 -7.77 1.18 -2.40
C HIS A 179 -6.72 1.32 -1.27
N ASP A 180 -6.57 2.52 -0.70
CA ASP A 180 -5.65 2.75 0.42
C ASP A 180 -6.11 2.03 1.70
N THR A 181 -7.43 1.99 1.95
CA THR A 181 -8.01 1.25 3.08
C THR A 181 -7.80 -0.25 2.91
N ILE A 182 -7.99 -0.78 1.70
CA ILE A 182 -7.75 -2.19 1.38
C ILE A 182 -6.29 -2.54 1.64
N ARG A 183 -5.35 -1.74 1.11
CA ARG A 183 -3.92 -1.92 1.35
C ARG A 183 -3.59 -1.93 2.84
N LYS A 184 -4.05 -0.93 3.60
CA LYS A 184 -3.80 -0.83 5.05
C LYS A 184 -4.36 -2.02 5.81
N ARG A 185 -5.58 -2.46 5.49
CA ARG A 185 -6.21 -3.60 6.13
C ARG A 185 -5.52 -4.92 5.79
N ALA A 186 -5.13 -5.13 4.53
CA ALA A 186 -4.40 -6.32 4.11
C ALA A 186 -3.05 -6.43 4.83
N VAL A 187 -2.29 -5.33 4.93
CA VAL A 187 -1.03 -5.31 5.69
C VAL A 187 -1.28 -5.54 7.18
N ALA A 188 -2.29 -4.90 7.77
CA ALA A 188 -2.62 -5.13 9.19
C ALA A 188 -3.00 -6.58 9.48
N GLU A 189 -3.74 -7.23 8.59
CA GLU A 189 -4.13 -8.64 8.75
C GLU A 189 -2.95 -9.59 8.55
N PHE A 190 -2.02 -9.25 7.65
CA PHE A 190 -0.75 -9.95 7.51
C PHE A 190 0.08 -9.86 8.80
N GLU A 191 0.33 -8.66 9.32
CA GLU A 191 1.13 -8.45 10.54
C GLU A 191 0.50 -9.15 11.76
N LYS A 192 -0.83 -9.10 11.86
CA LYS A 192 -1.58 -9.80 12.92
C LYS A 192 -1.35 -11.32 12.89
N HIS A 193 -1.21 -11.92 11.71
CA HIS A 193 -1.03 -13.37 11.56
C HIS A 193 0.43 -13.80 11.43
N LYS A 194 1.35 -12.86 11.20
CA LYS A 194 2.79 -13.14 11.04
C LYS A 194 3.35 -13.95 12.21
N GLY A 195 2.99 -13.60 13.44
CA GLY A 195 3.43 -14.33 14.65
C GLY A 195 3.00 -15.80 14.66
N LYS A 196 1.80 -16.11 14.16
CA LYS A 196 1.32 -17.49 14.04
C LYS A 196 2.12 -18.27 12.98
N VAL A 197 2.48 -17.61 11.87
CA VAL A 197 3.35 -18.22 10.84
C VAL A 197 4.73 -18.50 11.41
N THR A 198 5.32 -17.56 12.14
CA THR A 198 6.59 -17.75 12.86
C THR A 198 6.54 -18.94 13.81
N GLU A 199 5.47 -19.08 14.60
CA GLU A 199 5.28 -20.22 15.50
C GLU A 199 5.20 -21.54 14.73
N VAL A 200 4.44 -21.59 13.63
CA VAL A 200 4.33 -22.78 12.77
C VAL A 200 5.68 -23.18 12.18
N LEU A 201 6.47 -22.23 11.70
CA LEU A 201 7.80 -22.50 11.15
C LEU A 201 8.79 -22.94 12.24
N ARG A 202 8.70 -22.36 13.44
CA ARG A 202 9.51 -22.76 14.60
C ARG A 202 9.18 -24.17 15.06
N ASN A 203 7.92 -24.57 15.05
CA ASN A 203 7.48 -25.89 15.51
C ASN A 203 7.52 -26.97 14.42
N ALA A 204 7.73 -26.58 13.16
CA ALA A 204 7.80 -27.51 12.03
C ALA A 204 8.79 -28.66 12.31
N PRO A 205 8.37 -29.94 12.16
CA PRO A 205 9.29 -31.07 12.26
C PRO A 205 10.32 -31.04 11.13
N GLY A 206 11.61 -31.08 11.50
CA GLY A 206 12.73 -31.09 10.55
C GLY A 206 13.18 -29.70 10.11
N LEU A 207 13.80 -29.65 8.92
CA LEU A 207 14.38 -28.43 8.34
C LEU A 207 13.34 -27.65 7.53
N VAL A 208 13.48 -26.33 7.54
CA VAL A 208 12.77 -25.39 6.69
C VAL A 208 13.66 -25.08 5.49
N HIS A 209 13.26 -25.60 4.33
CA HIS A 209 13.98 -25.40 3.09
C HIS A 209 13.60 -24.05 2.47
N VAL A 210 14.58 -23.20 2.19
CA VAL A 210 14.37 -21.89 1.57
C VAL A 210 14.77 -21.92 0.10
N SER A 211 13.91 -21.35 -0.74
CA SER A 211 14.16 -21.08 -2.16
C SER A 211 13.81 -19.63 -2.44
N PHE A 212 14.58 -19.00 -3.33
CA PHE A 212 14.28 -17.66 -3.79
C PHE A 212 14.45 -17.57 -5.31
N ASP A 213 13.60 -16.78 -5.95
CA ASP A 213 13.64 -16.56 -7.40
C ASP A 213 13.58 -15.08 -7.71
N GLY A 214 14.50 -14.62 -8.56
CA GLY A 214 14.65 -13.21 -8.91
C GLY A 214 14.11 -12.91 -10.29
N TRP A 215 13.24 -11.93 -10.41
CA TRP A 215 12.78 -11.41 -11.70
C TRP A 215 12.88 -9.89 -11.76
N ARG A 216 12.97 -9.36 -12.98
CA ARG A 216 12.82 -7.92 -13.22
C ARG A 216 11.42 -7.69 -13.77
N SER A 217 10.63 -6.89 -13.05
CA SER A 217 9.31 -6.45 -13.49
C SER A 217 9.41 -5.61 -14.77
N ARG A 218 8.29 -5.44 -15.47
CA ARG A 218 8.20 -4.58 -16.66
C ARG A 218 8.60 -3.13 -16.35
N ASP A 219 8.28 -2.68 -15.13
CA ASP A 219 8.60 -1.35 -14.61
C ASP A 219 10.02 -1.27 -14.03
N LYS A 220 10.89 -2.24 -14.37
CA LYS A 220 12.32 -2.31 -14.03
C LYS A 220 12.66 -2.52 -12.55
N HIS A 221 11.67 -2.71 -11.68
CA HIS A 221 11.90 -3.17 -10.30
C HIS A 221 12.45 -4.59 -10.30
N ALA A 222 13.50 -4.83 -9.54
CA ALA A 222 14.06 -6.16 -9.35
C ALA A 222 13.48 -6.79 -8.09
N LEU A 223 12.66 -7.82 -8.25
CA LEU A 223 11.94 -8.46 -7.17
C LEU A 223 12.49 -9.87 -6.95
N TYR A 224 12.57 -10.29 -5.70
CA TYR A 224 12.95 -11.65 -5.34
C TYR A 224 11.83 -12.29 -4.55
N GLY A 225 11.19 -13.33 -5.07
CA GLY A 225 10.20 -14.09 -4.31
C GLY A 225 10.90 -15.07 -3.39
N VAL A 226 10.74 -14.93 -2.08
CA VAL A 226 11.30 -15.83 -1.08
C VAL A 226 10.22 -16.79 -0.61
N ALA A 227 10.44 -18.08 -0.82
CA ALA A 227 9.53 -19.15 -0.44
C ALA A 227 10.21 -20.13 0.49
N CYS A 228 9.48 -20.65 1.47
CA CYS A 228 9.92 -21.76 2.30
C CYS A 228 9.05 -23.00 2.09
N PHE A 229 9.68 -24.15 2.29
CA PHE A 229 9.09 -25.48 2.21
C PHE A 229 9.42 -26.24 3.49
N PHE A 230 8.43 -26.79 4.14
CA PHE A 230 8.60 -27.49 5.42
C PHE A 230 7.56 -28.59 5.55
N ARG A 231 7.77 -29.51 6.50
CA ARG A 231 6.75 -30.49 6.88
C ARG A 231 5.95 -29.93 8.04
N GLY A 232 4.63 -29.96 7.94
CA GLY A 232 3.73 -29.64 9.05
C GLY A 232 3.79 -30.73 10.14
N GLU A 233 3.19 -30.44 11.29
CA GLU A 233 3.02 -31.42 12.38
C GLU A 233 2.18 -32.64 11.95
N ASP A 234 1.30 -32.44 10.96
CA ASP A 234 0.53 -33.50 10.28
C ASP A 234 1.38 -34.34 9.30
N GLY A 235 2.68 -34.05 9.19
CA GLY A 235 3.61 -34.71 8.30
C GLY A 235 3.51 -34.29 6.83
N GLN A 236 2.58 -33.40 6.47
CA GLN A 236 2.38 -32.95 5.09
C GLN A 236 3.38 -31.88 4.68
N ALA A 237 3.84 -31.93 3.43
CA ALA A 237 4.69 -30.89 2.86
C ALA A 237 3.86 -29.62 2.59
N ARG A 238 4.36 -28.48 3.07
CA ARG A 238 3.72 -27.17 2.94
C ARG A 238 4.69 -26.19 2.30
N LYS A 239 4.14 -25.24 1.54
CA LYS A 239 4.86 -24.14 0.91
C LYS A 239 4.28 -22.83 1.41
N LEU A 240 5.14 -21.89 1.82
CA LEU A 240 4.75 -20.53 2.17
C LEU A 240 5.63 -19.51 1.44
N ILE A 241 5.05 -18.38 1.07
CA ILE A 241 5.79 -17.22 0.59
C ILE A 241 6.09 -16.34 1.79
N LEU A 242 7.38 -16.12 2.06
CA LEU A 242 7.83 -15.30 3.19
C LEU A 242 7.85 -13.81 2.83
N GLY A 243 8.17 -13.49 1.58
CA GLY A 243 8.22 -12.11 1.12
C GLY A 243 8.59 -11.98 -0.35
N VAL A 244 8.45 -10.74 -0.85
CA VAL A 244 8.87 -10.33 -2.20
C VAL A 244 9.68 -9.02 -2.10
N PRO A 245 10.92 -9.06 -1.58
CA PRO A 245 11.78 -7.88 -1.46
C PRO A 245 12.12 -7.31 -2.83
N GLU A 246 12.23 -5.98 -2.86
CA GLU A 246 12.73 -5.25 -4.01
C GLU A 246 14.21 -4.90 -3.81
N LEU A 247 15.05 -5.41 -4.71
CA LEU A 247 16.46 -5.05 -4.74
C LEU A 247 16.65 -3.75 -5.52
N THR A 248 16.76 -2.64 -4.78
CA THR A 248 16.98 -1.30 -5.36
C THR A 248 18.45 -1.02 -5.69
N VAL A 249 19.36 -1.82 -5.15
CA VAL A 249 20.80 -1.73 -5.35
C VAL A 249 21.29 -2.66 -6.46
N ARG A 250 22.58 -2.55 -6.82
CA ARG A 250 23.20 -3.42 -7.82
C ARG A 250 23.06 -4.90 -7.43
N HIS A 251 22.73 -5.75 -8.40
CA HIS A 251 22.47 -7.18 -8.23
C HIS A 251 23.77 -7.96 -7.98
N PHE A 252 24.36 -7.80 -6.81
CA PHE A 252 25.45 -8.64 -6.32
C PHE A 252 24.91 -9.69 -5.36
N GLY A 253 25.52 -10.89 -5.38
CA GLY A 253 25.11 -11.99 -4.49
C GLY A 253 25.06 -11.59 -3.02
N ALA A 254 25.96 -10.71 -2.57
CA ALA A 254 25.96 -10.19 -1.20
C ALA A 254 24.70 -9.36 -0.88
N ASN A 255 24.24 -8.51 -1.80
CA ASN A 255 23.05 -7.68 -1.58
C ASN A 255 21.78 -8.53 -1.62
N ILE A 256 21.72 -9.50 -2.54
CA ILE A 256 20.61 -10.47 -2.60
C ILE A 256 20.54 -11.27 -1.31
N GLY A 257 21.69 -11.77 -0.84
CA GLY A 257 21.79 -12.50 0.42
C GLY A 257 21.32 -11.66 1.61
N HIS A 258 21.72 -10.40 1.68
CA HIS A 258 21.29 -9.49 2.75
C HIS A 258 19.76 -9.35 2.84
N GLU A 259 19.08 -9.05 1.73
CA GLU A 259 17.61 -8.91 1.69
C GLU A 259 16.90 -10.21 2.08
N ILE A 260 17.42 -11.37 1.65
CA ILE A 260 16.85 -12.66 1.99
C ILE A 260 17.04 -12.96 3.47
N ILE A 261 18.23 -12.69 4.02
CA ILE A 261 18.53 -12.90 5.44
C ILE A 261 17.62 -12.01 6.30
N GLU A 262 17.45 -10.73 5.95
CA GLU A 262 16.58 -9.81 6.70
C GLU A 262 15.14 -10.34 6.78
N ILE A 263 14.63 -10.93 5.70
CA ILE A 263 13.30 -11.56 5.71
C ILE A 263 13.27 -12.75 6.65
N LEU A 264 14.24 -13.66 6.55
CA LEU A 264 14.30 -14.86 7.39
C LEU A 264 14.40 -14.50 8.88
N GLU A 265 15.22 -13.51 9.22
CA GLU A 265 15.35 -12.95 10.56
C GLU A 265 14.00 -12.37 11.04
N SER A 266 13.25 -11.70 10.16
CA SER A 266 11.93 -11.17 10.49
C SER A 266 10.88 -12.24 10.84
N TYR A 267 11.14 -13.51 10.49
CA TYR A 267 10.31 -14.66 10.87
C TYR A 267 10.91 -15.47 12.03
N GLU A 268 12.04 -15.07 12.60
CA GLU A 268 12.69 -15.71 13.76
C GLU A 268 12.92 -17.22 13.57
N ILE A 269 13.31 -17.64 12.35
CA ILE A 269 13.61 -19.04 12.05
C ILE A 269 15.03 -19.34 12.55
N PRO A 270 15.23 -20.34 13.44
CA PRO A 270 16.56 -20.68 13.94
C PRO A 270 17.50 -21.16 12.83
N ASP A 271 18.77 -20.78 12.90
CA ASP A 271 19.79 -21.14 11.90
C ASP A 271 19.93 -22.66 11.76
N GLU A 272 19.85 -23.43 12.85
CA GLU A 272 19.91 -24.89 12.80
C GLU A 272 18.73 -25.54 12.07
N LYS A 273 17.63 -24.81 11.86
CA LYS A 273 16.48 -25.29 11.09
C LYS A 273 16.54 -24.90 9.62
N LEU A 274 17.41 -24.00 9.22
CA LEU A 274 17.45 -23.51 7.84
C LEU A 274 18.21 -24.48 6.93
N ALA A 275 17.58 -24.81 5.80
CA ALA A 275 18.23 -25.54 4.72
C ALA A 275 18.13 -24.75 3.41
N TRP A 276 19.24 -24.58 2.72
CA TRP A 276 19.27 -23.84 1.46
C TRP A 276 19.13 -24.78 0.26
N ASN A 277 18.12 -24.54 -0.58
CA ASN A 277 18.00 -25.23 -1.85
C ASN A 277 18.76 -24.46 -2.95
N ALA A 278 20.08 -24.63 -2.99
CA ALA A 278 20.98 -23.96 -3.95
C ALA A 278 21.08 -24.65 -5.33
N GLY A 279 20.03 -25.37 -5.75
CA GLY A 279 19.97 -25.99 -7.07
C GLY A 279 19.60 -24.97 -8.16
N ARG A 280 20.06 -25.18 -9.40
CA ARG A 280 19.48 -24.46 -10.55
C ARG A 280 18.01 -24.83 -10.64
N CYS A 281 17.11 -23.85 -10.76
CA CYS A 281 15.70 -24.15 -10.88
C CYS A 281 15.45 -24.97 -12.16
N PHE A 282 14.51 -25.92 -12.10
CA PHE A 282 14.23 -26.82 -13.22
C PHE A 282 13.85 -26.06 -14.50
N GLY A 283 13.12 -24.95 -14.37
CA GLY A 283 12.82 -24.04 -15.49
C GLY A 283 14.07 -23.42 -16.12
N HIS A 284 15.05 -22.99 -15.30
CA HIS A 284 16.33 -22.52 -15.80
C HIS A 284 17.12 -23.65 -16.49
N VAL A 285 17.10 -24.87 -15.95
CA VAL A 285 17.71 -26.05 -16.59
C VAL A 285 17.06 -26.35 -17.94
N ILE A 286 15.72 -26.38 -18.01
CA ILE A 286 14.99 -26.53 -19.28
C ILE A 286 15.38 -25.41 -20.24
N ASN A 287 15.39 -24.16 -19.78
CA ASN A 287 15.76 -23.03 -20.63
C ASN A 287 17.18 -23.20 -21.17
N LEU A 288 18.16 -23.62 -20.36
CA LEU A 288 19.52 -23.91 -20.81
C LEU A 288 19.54 -25.04 -21.84
N VAL A 289 18.78 -26.12 -21.62
CA VAL A 289 18.67 -27.25 -22.55
C VAL A 289 18.04 -26.81 -23.88
N VAL A 290 16.92 -26.10 -23.84
CA VAL A 290 16.23 -25.56 -25.02
C VAL A 290 17.14 -24.59 -25.76
N LYS A 291 17.80 -23.67 -25.05
CA LYS A 291 18.79 -22.77 -25.62
C LYS A 291 19.88 -23.57 -26.33
N ALA A 292 20.49 -24.57 -25.68
CA ALA A 292 21.53 -25.41 -26.27
C ALA A 292 21.04 -26.19 -27.51
N ILE A 293 19.80 -26.66 -27.53
CA ILE A 293 19.19 -27.34 -28.69
C ILE A 293 18.97 -26.36 -29.84
N LEU A 294 18.38 -25.20 -29.57
CA LEU A 294 18.00 -24.21 -30.58
C LEU A 294 19.20 -23.49 -31.20
N PHE A 295 20.25 -23.29 -30.41
CA PHE A 295 21.34 -22.41 -30.76
C PHE A 295 22.73 -23.03 -30.63
N GLY A 296 22.88 -24.25 -30.11
CA GLY A 296 24.18 -24.91 -29.90
C GLY A 296 24.93 -24.43 -28.63
N LYS A 297 26.20 -24.81 -28.47
CA LYS A 297 27.06 -24.31 -27.37
C LYS A 297 27.38 -22.80 -27.55
N ASP A 298 27.57 -22.11 -26.43
CA ASP A 298 27.98 -20.69 -26.33
C ASP A 298 26.97 -19.63 -26.83
N ILE A 299 25.79 -19.58 -26.20
CA ILE A 299 24.73 -18.60 -26.51
C ILE A 299 24.94 -17.28 -25.80
N ASP A 300 25.40 -17.30 -24.55
CA ASP A 300 25.63 -16.07 -23.79
C ASP A 300 26.74 -15.22 -24.43
N ALA A 301 27.75 -15.86 -25.03
CA ALA A 301 28.77 -15.22 -25.85
C ALA A 301 28.21 -14.63 -27.16
N PHE A 302 27.13 -15.20 -27.71
CA PHE A 302 26.45 -14.72 -28.90
C PHE A 302 25.48 -13.56 -28.60
N GLU A 303 24.61 -13.71 -27.59
CA GLU A 303 23.71 -12.66 -27.10
C GLU A 303 24.51 -11.42 -26.62
N GLY A 304 25.66 -11.65 -25.97
CA GLY A 304 26.58 -10.58 -25.55
C GLY A 304 27.25 -9.84 -26.72
N ARG A 305 27.38 -10.46 -27.89
CA ARG A 305 27.86 -9.79 -29.11
C ARG A 305 26.76 -8.93 -29.73
N LEU A 306 25.51 -9.39 -29.75
CA LEU A 306 24.38 -8.63 -30.30
C LEU A 306 23.99 -7.41 -29.44
N GLY A 307 24.21 -7.47 -28.12
CA GLY A 307 23.79 -6.41 -27.19
C GLY A 307 24.75 -5.21 -27.04
N ARG A 308 25.93 -5.22 -27.68
CA ARG A 308 26.85 -4.07 -27.69
C ARG A 308 26.63 -3.32 -29.00
N GLY A 309 26.04 -2.12 -28.93
CA GLY A 309 25.67 -1.29 -30.08
C GLY A 309 26.80 -0.81 -31.00
N ASP A 310 27.94 -1.50 -31.03
CA ASP A 310 29.12 -1.24 -31.87
C ASP A 310 29.21 -2.16 -33.10
N ILE A 311 28.17 -2.96 -33.38
CA ILE A 311 28.15 -3.88 -34.52
C ILE A 311 27.25 -3.30 -35.63
N SER A 312 27.80 -3.15 -36.85
CA SER A 312 27.02 -2.80 -38.04
C SER A 312 25.83 -3.75 -38.23
N ALA A 313 24.66 -3.22 -38.61
CA ALA A 313 23.44 -4.00 -38.87
C ALA A 313 23.67 -5.17 -39.84
N THR A 314 24.62 -5.05 -40.78
CA THR A 314 25.02 -6.13 -41.68
C THR A 314 25.71 -7.29 -40.95
N THR A 315 26.63 -7.00 -40.05
CA THR A 315 27.35 -8.00 -39.24
C THR A 315 26.41 -8.65 -38.21
N GLU A 316 25.47 -7.88 -37.66
CA GLU A 316 24.40 -8.39 -36.81
C GLU A 316 23.52 -9.39 -37.58
N HIS A 317 23.08 -9.02 -38.78
CA HIS A 317 22.26 -9.87 -39.63
C HIS A 317 23.00 -11.16 -40.07
N GLU A 318 24.32 -11.09 -40.32
CA GLU A 318 25.14 -12.27 -40.59
C GLU A 318 25.28 -13.21 -39.40
N LEU A 319 25.40 -12.67 -38.19
CA LEU A 319 25.38 -13.44 -36.94
C LEU A 319 24.02 -14.14 -36.77
N TRP A 320 22.92 -13.46 -37.05
CA TRP A 320 21.57 -14.03 -37.06
C TRP A 320 21.41 -15.16 -38.08
N ARG A 321 22.01 -15.05 -39.28
CA ARG A 321 21.95 -16.09 -40.32
C ARG A 321 22.59 -17.42 -39.90
N LYS A 322 23.54 -17.41 -38.95
CA LYS A 322 24.24 -18.62 -38.48
C LYS A 322 23.40 -19.53 -37.57
N LYS A 323 22.26 -19.07 -37.04
CA LYS A 323 21.34 -19.92 -36.27
C LYS A 323 20.30 -20.54 -37.21
N GLY A 324 20.00 -21.82 -37.05
CA GLY A 324 19.01 -22.52 -37.87
C GLY A 324 17.60 -21.89 -37.82
N PRO A 325 16.66 -22.34 -38.65
CA PRO A 325 15.31 -21.75 -38.77
C PRO A 325 14.57 -21.59 -37.43
N VAL A 326 14.68 -22.58 -36.54
CA VAL A 326 14.00 -22.58 -35.24
C VAL A 326 14.58 -21.53 -34.28
N GLY A 327 15.90 -21.33 -34.28
CA GLY A 327 16.53 -20.27 -33.48
C GLY A 327 16.14 -18.87 -33.95
N LYS A 328 15.97 -18.68 -35.27
CA LYS A 328 15.50 -17.40 -35.84
C LYS A 328 14.07 -17.09 -35.39
N LEU A 329 13.17 -18.08 -35.45
CA LEU A 329 11.80 -17.91 -34.99
C LEU A 329 11.74 -17.55 -33.50
N HIS A 330 12.51 -18.23 -32.65
CA HIS A 330 12.58 -17.91 -31.23
C HIS A 330 13.03 -16.46 -30.98
N ASN A 331 14.09 -16.00 -31.64
CA ASN A 331 14.59 -14.63 -31.48
C ASN A 331 13.58 -13.59 -31.95
N LEU A 332 12.86 -13.85 -33.04
CA LEU A 332 11.78 -12.99 -33.53
C LEU A 332 10.66 -12.90 -32.49
N VAL A 333 10.20 -14.04 -31.97
CA VAL A 333 9.15 -14.11 -30.93
C VAL A 333 9.57 -13.36 -29.66
N VAL A 334 10.82 -13.56 -29.21
CA VAL A 334 11.37 -12.83 -28.05
C VAL A 334 11.42 -11.32 -28.31
N ALA A 335 11.85 -10.89 -29.50
CA ALA A 335 11.90 -9.47 -29.86
C ALA A 335 10.50 -8.83 -29.88
N ILE A 336 9.50 -9.54 -30.44
CA ILE A 336 8.10 -9.09 -30.47
C ILE A 336 7.56 -8.94 -29.05
N HIS A 337 7.76 -9.93 -28.17
CA HIS A 337 7.24 -9.91 -26.81
C HIS A 337 7.94 -8.92 -25.86
N ARG A 338 9.10 -8.37 -26.26
CA ARG A 338 9.76 -7.29 -25.51
C ARG A 338 9.16 -5.91 -25.76
N SER A 339 8.27 -5.76 -26.74
CA SER A 339 7.61 -4.49 -27.09
C SER A 339 6.09 -4.66 -27.16
N ASP A 340 5.35 -3.88 -26.36
CA ASP A 340 3.89 -3.91 -26.39
C ASP A 340 3.34 -3.45 -27.75
N VAL A 341 4.06 -2.56 -28.46
CA VAL A 341 3.72 -2.13 -29.82
C VAL A 341 3.84 -3.30 -30.80
N LEU A 342 4.95 -4.03 -30.78
CA LEU A 342 5.17 -5.17 -31.68
C LEU A 342 4.21 -6.32 -31.35
N THR A 343 3.94 -6.56 -30.07
CA THR A 343 2.97 -7.57 -29.63
C THR A 343 1.56 -7.24 -30.11
N THR A 344 1.16 -5.96 -30.01
CA THR A 344 -0.16 -5.51 -30.49
C THR A 344 -0.25 -5.58 -32.01
N LEU A 345 0.80 -5.19 -32.72
CA LEU A 345 0.88 -5.30 -34.17
C LEU A 345 0.78 -6.76 -34.66
N LEU A 346 1.50 -7.68 -34.02
CA LEU A 346 1.41 -9.10 -34.34
C LEU A 346 -0.02 -9.61 -34.15
N ARG A 347 -0.67 -9.26 -33.04
CA ARG A 347 -2.06 -9.64 -32.77
C ARG A 347 -3.03 -9.07 -33.80
N SER A 348 -2.84 -7.82 -34.25
CA SER A 348 -3.68 -7.26 -35.31
C SER A 348 -3.49 -7.96 -36.65
N ILE A 349 -2.25 -8.35 -36.99
CA ILE A 349 -1.96 -9.10 -38.22
C ILE A 349 -2.61 -10.48 -38.14
N GLN A 350 -2.45 -11.18 -37.01
CA GLN A 350 -3.06 -12.48 -36.79
C GLN A 350 -4.60 -12.43 -36.86
N GLN A 351 -5.20 -11.37 -36.33
CA GLN A 351 -6.64 -11.16 -36.42
C GLN A 351 -7.07 -10.92 -37.88
N LEU A 352 -6.36 -10.07 -38.62
CA LEU A 352 -6.65 -9.80 -40.03
C LEU A 352 -6.49 -11.06 -40.91
N GLU A 353 -5.49 -11.88 -40.64
CA GLU A 353 -5.31 -13.16 -41.35
C GLU A 353 -6.39 -14.17 -40.98
N PHE A 354 -6.81 -14.23 -39.71
CA PHE A 354 -7.90 -15.10 -39.26
C PHE A 354 -9.24 -14.68 -39.87
N ASP A 355 -9.54 -13.39 -39.87
CA ASP A 355 -10.75 -12.81 -40.47
C ASP A 355 -10.76 -12.93 -42.01
N ALA A 356 -9.60 -13.07 -42.65
CA ALA A 356 -9.47 -13.34 -44.09
C ALA A 356 -9.46 -14.83 -44.44
N SER A 357 -9.42 -15.71 -43.43
CA SER A 357 -9.43 -17.17 -43.58
C SER A 357 -10.80 -17.80 -43.27
N GLU A 358 -11.77 -17.01 -42.80
CA GLU A 358 -13.21 -17.27 -42.86
C GLU A 358 -13.82 -16.72 -44.16
#